data_AF-A0A349HIL6-F1
#
_entry.id   AF-A0A349HIL6-F1
#
_cell.length_a   1.000
_cell.length_b   1.000
_cell.length_c   1.000
_cell.angle_alpha   90.00
_cell.angle_beta   90.00
_cell.angle_gamma   90.00
#
_symmetry.space_group_name_H-M   'P 1'
#
loop_
_entity.id
_entity.type
_entity.pdbx_description
1 polymer ?
#
loop_
_entity_poly.entity_id
_entity_poly.type
_entity_poly.pdbx_seq_one_letter_code
_entity_poly.pdbx_strand_id
1 'polypeptide(L)'
;MKKILLFTAALLLLGGCSSWHNPNIADPAKEKEIFERDRGFCENQNRQNVPVGAQTDAAPPEPTTYEAEFSENYAYETTFEECMKRRGWIKK
;
A
#
# COMPACT_ATOMS: atom_id res chain seq x y z
N MET A 1 24.77 -6.08 21.91
CA MET A 1 23.96 -4.90 21.51
C MET A 1 24.26 -4.42 20.08
N LYS A 2 25.52 -4.23 19.66
CA LYS A 2 25.86 -3.81 18.27
C LYS A 2 25.28 -4.70 17.15
N LYS A 3 25.19 -6.02 17.36
CA LYS A 3 24.64 -6.96 16.37
C LYS A 3 23.12 -6.82 16.17
N ILE A 4 22.38 -6.40 17.20
CA ILE A 4 20.91 -6.24 17.14
C ILE A 4 20.56 -4.95 16.37
N LEU A 5 21.36 -3.89 16.54
CA LEU A 5 21.24 -2.64 15.78
C LEU A 5 21.49 -2.81 14.28
N LEU A 6 22.45 -3.68 13.91
CA LEU A 6 22.73 -3.98 12.50
C LEU A 6 21.59 -4.76 11.84
N PHE A 7 20.97 -5.70 12.57
CA PHE A 7 19.82 -6.46 12.06
C PHE A 7 18.59 -5.57 11.87
N THR A 8 18.30 -4.67 12.81
CA THR A 8 17.17 -3.72 12.68
C THR A 8 17.38 -2.72 11.55
N ALA A 9 18.60 -2.22 11.35
CA ALA A 9 18.92 -1.36 10.20
C ALA A 9 18.79 -2.10 8.86
N ALA A 10 19.18 -3.38 8.79
CA ALA A 10 19.03 -4.19 7.57
C ALA A 10 17.56 -4.50 7.24
N LEU A 11 16.72 -4.74 8.25
CA LEU A 11 15.28 -4.97 8.09
C LEU A 11 14.54 -3.73 7.57
N LEU A 12 14.98 -2.51 7.94
CA LEU A 12 14.42 -1.26 7.42
C LEU A 12 14.74 -1.00 5.94
N LEU A 13 15.78 -1.64 5.39
CA LEU A 13 16.17 -1.53 3.97
C LEU A 13 15.44 -2.53 3.06
N LEU A 14 14.82 -3.57 3.64
CA LEU A 14 14.09 -4.61 2.92
C LEU A 14 12.58 -4.35 2.84
N GLY A 15 12.07 -3.36 3.59
CA GLY A 15 10.75 -2.79 3.35
C GLY A 15 10.81 -2.04 2.02
N GLY A 16 10.45 -2.72 0.94
CA GLY A 16 10.57 -2.22 -0.43
C GLY A 16 10.01 -0.80 -0.55
N CYS A 17 10.90 0.18 -0.68
CA CYS A 17 10.56 1.50 -1.19
C CYS A 17 10.11 1.31 -2.63
N SER A 18 8.83 0.95 -2.84
CA SER A 18 8.19 1.10 -4.14
C SER A 18 8.43 2.54 -4.57
N SER A 19 9.27 2.74 -5.58
CA SER A 19 9.65 4.09 -5.99
C SER A 19 8.53 4.62 -6.89
N TRP A 20 7.83 5.64 -6.43
CA TRP A 20 6.81 6.33 -7.23
C TRP A 20 7.42 7.60 -7.83
N HIS A 21 6.98 7.98 -9.02
CA HIS A 21 7.27 9.30 -9.59
C HIS A 21 6.01 9.90 -10.22
N ASN A 22 5.93 11.23 -10.27
CA ASN A 22 4.81 11.92 -10.92
C ASN A 22 5.33 13.02 -11.86
N PRO A 23 5.28 12.81 -13.18
CA PRO A 23 5.84 13.76 -14.14
C PRO A 23 5.03 15.06 -14.26
N ASN A 24 3.82 15.12 -13.69
CA ASN A 24 2.94 16.28 -13.77
C ASN A 24 3.17 17.30 -12.64
N ILE A 25 4.12 17.03 -11.73
CA ILE A 25 4.46 17.95 -10.64
C ILE A 25 5.36 19.05 -11.19
N ALA A 26 4.82 20.26 -11.29
CA ALA A 26 5.52 21.42 -11.84
C ALA A 26 6.71 21.88 -10.98
N ASP A 27 6.64 21.68 -9.67
CA ASP A 27 7.70 22.02 -8.72
C ASP A 27 8.27 20.75 -8.07
N PRO A 28 9.44 20.25 -8.54
CA PRO A 28 10.05 19.05 -8.01
C PRO A 28 10.35 19.12 -6.51
N ALA A 29 10.54 20.32 -5.94
CA ALA A 29 10.77 20.46 -4.50
C ALA A 29 9.54 20.05 -3.67
N LYS A 30 8.34 20.11 -4.27
CA LYS A 30 7.08 19.69 -3.64
C LYS A 30 6.72 18.23 -3.90
N GLU A 31 7.46 17.52 -4.75
CA GLU A 31 7.13 16.13 -5.13
C GLU A 31 6.96 15.24 -3.88
N LYS A 32 7.88 15.36 -2.92
CA LYS A 32 7.80 14.60 -1.66
C LYS A 32 6.57 14.95 -0.81
N GLU A 33 6.25 16.24 -0.67
CA GLU A 33 5.09 16.68 0.11
C GLU A 33 3.78 16.18 -0.53
N ILE A 34 3.67 16.32 -1.85
CA ILE A 34 2.53 15.86 -2.63
C ILE A 34 2.41 14.33 -2.53
N PHE A 35 3.54 13.60 -2.59
CA PHE A 35 3.57 12.16 -2.43
C PHE A 35 2.99 11.73 -1.08
N GLU A 36 3.50 12.29 0.02
CA GLU A 36 3.05 11.91 1.37
C GLU A 36 1.55 12.19 1.57
N ARG A 37 1.05 13.33 1.08
CA ARG A 37 -0.37 13.68 1.13
C ARG A 37 -1.23 12.70 0.33
N ASP A 38 -0.83 12.43 -0.91
CA ASP A 38 -1.58 11.55 -1.81
C ASP A 38 -1.54 10.10 -1.34
N ARG A 39 -0.40 9.65 -0.81
CA ARG A 39 -0.24 8.35 -0.15
C ARG A 39 -1.20 8.22 1.02
N GLY A 40 -1.21 9.18 1.94
CA GLY A 40 -2.11 9.17 3.10
C GLY A 40 -3.59 9.16 2.70
N PHE A 41 -3.94 9.89 1.64
CA PHE A 41 -5.29 9.84 1.06
C PHE A 41 -5.63 8.43 0.55
N CYS A 42 -4.76 7.83 -0.26
CA CYS A 42 -4.99 6.52 -0.84
C CYS A 42 -4.98 5.40 0.20
N GLU A 43 -4.12 5.45 1.22
CA GLU A 43 -4.16 4.53 2.36
C GLU A 43 -5.49 4.62 3.12
N ASN A 44 -6.02 5.84 3.33
CA ASN A 44 -7.31 6.02 3.99
C ASN A 44 -8.49 5.50 3.15
N GLN A 45 -8.48 5.74 1.84
CA GLN A 45 -9.47 5.17 0.91
C GLN A 45 -9.42 3.64 0.90
N ASN A 46 -8.22 3.08 0.96
CA ASN A 46 -8.05 1.63 0.91
C ASN A 46 -8.57 0.92 2.16
N ARG A 47 -8.35 1.51 3.34
CA ARG A 47 -8.90 1.01 4.61
C ARG A 47 -10.43 0.95 4.64
N GLN A 48 -11.12 1.73 3.80
CA GLN A 48 -12.59 1.73 3.71
C GLN A 48 -13.14 0.66 2.76
N ASN A 49 -12.29 0.00 1.96
CA ASN A 49 -12.72 -0.94 0.90
C ASN A 49 -12.34 -2.40 1.15
N VAL A 50 -11.72 -2.74 2.29
CA VAL A 50 -11.49 -4.14 2.66
C VAL A 50 -12.83 -4.73 3.16
N PRO A 51 -13.45 -5.69 2.44
CA PRO A 51 -14.68 -6.32 2.90
C PRO A 51 -14.33 -7.19 4.11
N VAL A 52 -14.80 -6.80 5.30
CA VAL A 52 -14.67 -7.64 6.48
C VAL A 52 -15.79 -8.69 6.43
N GLY A 53 -15.44 -9.89 5.98
CA GLY A 53 -16.26 -11.10 6.11
C GLY A 53 -17.39 -11.28 5.09
N ALA A 54 -17.94 -12.51 5.10
CA ALA A 54 -19.01 -12.98 4.25
C ALA A 54 -20.28 -12.14 4.44
N GLN A 55 -20.68 -11.43 3.39
CA GLN A 55 -21.85 -10.52 3.44
C GLN A 55 -23.21 -11.25 3.43
N THR A 56 -23.24 -12.58 3.24
CA THR A 56 -24.49 -13.37 3.16
C THR A 56 -24.26 -14.84 3.56
N ASP A 57 -25.29 -15.48 4.14
CA ASP A 57 -25.30 -16.88 4.61
C ASP A 57 -25.03 -17.95 3.51
N ALA A 58 -25.05 -17.57 2.23
CA ALA A 58 -24.80 -18.44 1.08
C ALA A 58 -23.40 -18.27 0.47
N ALA A 59 -22.53 -17.47 1.08
CA ALA A 59 -21.17 -17.24 0.57
C ALA A 59 -20.30 -18.51 0.74
N PRO A 60 -19.36 -18.76 -0.19
CA PRO A 60 -18.35 -19.80 -0.03
C PRO A 60 -17.66 -19.67 1.34
N PRO A 61 -17.19 -20.79 1.93
CA PRO A 61 -16.46 -20.73 3.20
C PRO A 61 -15.32 -19.72 3.09
N GLU A 62 -15.21 -18.87 4.11
CA GLU A 62 -14.14 -17.86 4.23
C GLU A 62 -12.81 -18.51 3.86
N PRO A 63 -12.01 -17.89 2.97
CA PRO A 63 -10.71 -18.43 2.64
C PRO A 63 -9.94 -18.65 3.95
N THR A 64 -9.19 -19.76 3.99
CA THR A 64 -8.24 -20.05 5.06
C THR A 64 -7.40 -18.81 5.35
N THR A 65 -7.02 -18.55 6.60
CA THR A 65 -6.45 -17.26 7.04
C THR A 65 -5.33 -16.75 6.14
N TYR A 66 -4.54 -17.65 5.56
CA TYR A 66 -3.48 -17.32 4.60
C TYR A 66 -4.01 -16.86 3.23
N GLU A 67 -4.98 -17.56 2.65
CA GLU A 67 -5.62 -17.17 1.39
C GLU A 67 -6.46 -15.90 1.55
N ALA A 68 -7.09 -15.70 2.72
CA ALA A 68 -7.82 -14.49 3.05
C ALA A 68 -6.85 -13.31 3.18
N GLU A 69 -5.80 -13.44 4.00
CA GLU A 69 -4.76 -12.42 4.16
C GLU A 69 -4.04 -12.12 2.84
N PHE A 70 -3.75 -13.13 2.01
CA PHE A 70 -3.17 -12.93 0.69
C PHE A 70 -4.13 -12.19 -0.25
N SER A 71 -5.42 -12.56 -0.27
CA SER A 71 -6.43 -11.91 -1.11
C SER A 71 -6.72 -10.48 -0.66
N GLU A 72 -6.74 -10.22 0.64
CA GLU A 72 -6.92 -8.91 1.25
C GLU A 72 -5.71 -8.02 1.01
N ASN A 73 -4.49 -8.54 1.21
CA ASN A 73 -3.26 -7.81 0.90
C ASN A 73 -3.16 -7.51 -0.59
N TYR A 74 -3.51 -8.45 -1.46
CA TYR A 74 -3.51 -8.24 -2.91
C TYR A 74 -4.56 -7.22 -3.37
N ALA A 75 -5.79 -7.30 -2.83
CA ALA A 75 -6.85 -6.33 -3.11
C ALA A 75 -6.51 -4.94 -2.56
N TYR A 76 -5.87 -4.90 -1.38
CA TYR A 76 -5.33 -3.70 -0.77
C TYR A 76 -4.26 -3.08 -1.66
N GLU A 77 -3.26 -3.84 -2.09
CA GLU A 77 -2.21 -3.34 -2.98
C GLU A 77 -2.79 -2.84 -4.30
N THR A 78 -3.73 -3.57 -4.90
CA THR A 78 -4.37 -3.18 -6.17
C THR A 78 -5.14 -1.85 -6.04
N THR A 79 -5.98 -1.72 -5.01
CA THR A 79 -6.80 -0.52 -4.80
C THR A 79 -5.94 0.71 -4.46
N PHE A 80 -4.91 0.51 -3.63
CA PHE A 80 -3.92 1.55 -3.35
C PHE A 80 -3.18 2.00 -4.62
N GLU A 81 -2.70 1.05 -5.41
CA GLU A 81 -1.97 1.34 -6.64
C GLU A 81 -2.84 2.08 -7.66
N GLU A 82 -4.10 1.66 -7.84
CA GLU A 82 -5.04 2.34 -8.72
C GLU A 82 -5.31 3.78 -8.26
N CYS A 83 -5.47 3.99 -6.95
CA CYS A 83 -5.64 5.33 -6.40
C CYS A 83 -4.42 6.21 -6.71
N MET A 84 -3.21 5.70 -6.48
CA MET A 84 -1.97 6.41 -6.77
C MET A 84 -1.85 6.74 -8.27
N LYS A 85 -2.15 5.78 -9.16
CA LYS A 85 -2.16 5.98 -10.62
C LYS A 85 -3.14 7.07 -11.06
N ARG A 86 -4.37 7.09 -10.51
CA ARG A 86 -5.37 8.14 -10.80
C ARG A 86 -4.90 9.53 -10.37
N ARG A 87 -4.02 9.62 -9.37
CA ARG A 87 -3.40 10.88 -8.91
C ARG A 87 -2.13 11.25 -9.70
N GLY A 88 -1.79 10.47 -10.73
CA GLY A 88 -0.67 10.74 -11.63
C GLY A 88 0.65 10.09 -11.22
N TRP A 89 0.65 9.21 -10.22
CA TRP A 89 1.85 8.51 -9.79
C TRP A 89 2.09 7.24 -10.60
N ILE A 90 3.34 7.02 -10.99
CA ILE A 90 3.81 5.86 -11.73
C ILE A 90 4.79 5.09 -10.85
N LYS A 91 4.52 3.80 -10.65
CA LYS A 91 5.42 2.89 -9.91
C LYS A 91 6.62 2.55 -10.81
N LYS A 92 7.82 2.65 -10.27
CA LYS A 92 9.08 2.21 -10.91
C LYS A 92 9.41 0.76 -10.58
#